data_AF-A0A2P8I7Z6-F1
#
_entry.id   AF-A0A2P8I7Z6-F1
#
_cell.length_a   1.000
_cell.length_b   1.000
_cell.length_c   1.000
_cell.angle_alpha   90.00
_cell.angle_beta   90.00
_cell.angle_gamma   90.00
#
_symmetry.space_group_name_H-M   'P 1'
#
loop_
_entity.id
_entity.type
_entity.pdbx_description
1 polymer ?
#
loop_
_entity_poly.entity_id
_entity_poly.type
_entity_poly.pdbx_seq_one_letter_code
_entity_poly.pdbx_strand_id
1 'polypeptide(L)' 'MDLTNARRRKSSRSSGQANCVEIAHVADRTAVRDSKNPEGPVVFSGDVNWSVFVR' A
#
# COMPACT_ATOMS: atom_id res chain seq x y z
N MET A 1 -14.01 4.60 -2.62
CA MET A 1 -13.20 4.90 -1.43
C MET A 1 -12.24 6.00 -1.82
N ASP A 2 -12.27 7.16 -1.15
CA ASP A 2 -11.35 8.25 -1.45
C ASP A 2 -10.01 8.03 -0.73
N LEU A 3 -8.90 8.04 -1.48
CA LEU A 3 -7.54 7.81 -0.98
C LEU A 3 -6.67 9.08 -1.04
N THR A 4 -7.24 10.22 -1.43
CA THR A 4 -6.52 11.47 -1.67
C THR A 4 -5.73 11.93 -0.43
N ASN A 5 -6.30 11.73 0.76
CA ASN A 5 -5.69 12.10 2.04
C ASN A 5 -5.13 10.89 2.83
N ALA A 6 -5.01 9.72 2.20
CA ALA A 6 -4.55 8.53 2.89
C ALA A 6 -3.06 8.67 3.26
N ARG A 7 -2.73 8.51 4.55
CA ARG A 7 -1.34 8.56 5.01
C ARG A 7 -0.59 7.31 4.54
N ARG A 8 0.27 7.48 3.54
CA ARG A 8 1.05 6.38 2.95
C ARG A 8 2.37 6.17 3.68
N ARG A 9 2.75 4.90 3.84
CA ARG A 9 4.08 4.47 4.27
C ARG A 9 4.76 3.73 3.13
N LYS A 10 5.92 4.21 2.72
CA LYS A 10 6.79 3.55 1.74
C LYS A 10 7.57 2.43 2.41
N SER A 11 7.77 1.31 1.70
CA SER A 11 8.61 0.21 2.19
C SER A 11 10.07 0.64 2.42
N SER A 12 10.73 0.09 3.44
CA SER A 12 12.16 0.30 3.68
C SER A 12 13.05 -0.41 2.66
N ARG A 13 12.50 -1.34 1.87
CA ARG A 13 13.20 -2.05 0.79
C ARG A 13 13.16 -1.31 -0.55
N SER A 14 12.65 -0.07 -0.54
CA SER A 14 12.50 0.81 -1.70
C SER A 14 13.78 1.60 -2.03
N SER A 15 14.96 1.03 -1.79
CA SER A 15 16.25 1.65 -2.14
C SER A 15 16.63 1.32 -3.59
N GLY A 16 17.00 2.35 -4.37
CA GLY A 16 17.28 2.19 -5.80
C GLY A 16 16.03 1.86 -6.63
N GLN A 17 16.18 1.51 -7.91
CA GLN A 17 15.07 1.15 -8.81
C GLN A 17 14.33 -0.16 -8.43
N ALA A 18 14.48 -0.66 -7.21
CA ALA A 18 13.81 -1.87 -6.74
C ALA A 18 12.28 -1.66 -6.60
N ASN A 19 11.53 -2.75 -6.43
CA ASN A 19 10.07 -2.81 -6.46
C ASN A 19 9.40 -2.07 -5.29
N CYS A 20 9.29 -0.74 -5.41
CA CYS A 20 8.79 0.16 -4.37
C CYS A 20 7.27 0.06 -4.19
N VAL A 21 6.82 -0.44 -3.06
CA VAL A 21 5.39 -0.41 -2.67
C VAL A 21 5.13 0.61 -1.56
N GLU A 22 3.93 1.18 -1.60
CA GLU A 22 3.37 2.04 -0.56
C GLU A 22 2.08 1.43 -0.03
N ILE A 23 1.90 1.51 1.28
CA ILE A 23 0.69 1.07 1.95
C ILE A 23 0.00 2.20 2.71
N ALA A 24 -1.32 2.15 2.80
CA ALA A 24 -2.10 3.00 3.68
C ALA A 24 -3.19 2.19 4.38
N HIS A 25 -3.36 2.41 5.68
CA HIS A 25 -4.49 1.86 6.42
C HIS A 25 -5.69 2.79 6.24
N VAL A 26 -6.79 2.26 5.71
CA VAL A 26 -8.00 3.02 5.42
C VAL A 26 -9.19 2.20 5.90
N ALA A 27 -9.88 2.72 6.92
CA ALA A 27 -10.92 1.99 7.65
C ALA A 27 -10.44 0.59 8.09
N ASP A 28 -11.12 -0.46 7.66
CA ASP A 28 -10.88 -1.87 7.95
C ASP A 28 -9.94 -2.56 6.93
N ARG A 29 -9.36 -1.82 5.99
CA ARG A 29 -8.57 -2.35 4.88
C ARG A 29 -7.18 -1.76 4.80
N THR A 30 -6.30 -2.46 4.09
CA THR A 30 -4.99 -1.94 3.70
C THR A 30 -4.97 -1.73 2.19
N ALA A 31 -4.76 -0.48 1.77
CA ALA A 31 -4.52 -0.11 0.39
C ALA A 31 -3.04 -0.29 0.07
N VAL A 32 -2.73 -0.96 -1.03
CA VAL A 32 -1.37 -1.22 -1.53
C VAL A 32 -1.28 -0.65 -2.94
N ARG A 33 -0.23 0.11 -3.22
CA ARG A 33 0.06 0.60 -4.57
C ARG A 33 1.54 0.51 -4.92
N ASP A 34 1.82 0.53 -6.21
CA ASP A 34 3.16 0.76 -6.73
C ASP A 34 3.54 2.24 -6.59
N SER A 35 4.67 2.51 -5.93
CA SER A 35 5.18 3.88 -5.77
C SER A 35 5.67 4.46 -7.08
N LYS A 36 6.04 3.61 -8.05
CA LYS A 36 6.55 3.99 -9.37
C LYS A 36 5.44 4.39 -10.33
N ASN A 37 4.22 3.92 -10.08
CA ASN A 37 3.04 4.29 -10.85
C ASN A 37 1.95 4.88 -9.94
N PRO A 38 2.08 6.16 -9.53
CA PRO A 38 1.20 6.76 -8.55
C PRO A 38 -0.28 6.79 -8.94
N GLU A 39 -0.55 6.94 -10.24
CA GLU A 39 -1.87 6.96 -10.88
C GLU A 39 -2.36 5.55 -11.27
N GLY A 40 -1.53 4.54 -11.00
CA GLY A 40 -1.84 3.15 -11.28
C GLY A 40 -2.90 2.56 -10.33
N PRO A 41 -3.32 1.32 -10.61
CA PRO A 41 -4.32 0.64 -9.80
C PRO A 41 -3.88 0.45 -8.36
N VAL A 42 -4.83 0.59 -7.44
CA VAL A 42 -4.65 0.33 -6.00
C VAL A 42 -5.30 -1.01 -5.67
N VAL A 43 -4.54 -1.89 -5.02
CA VAL A 43 -5.04 -3.18 -4.53
C VAL A 43 -5.44 -3.03 -3.07
N PHE A 44 -6.61 -3.56 -2.71
CA PHE A 44 -7.06 -3.58 -1.32
C PHE A 44 -6.94 -4.99 -0.76
N SER A 45 -6.39 -5.12 0.45
CA SER A 45 -6.56 -6.35 1.21
C SER A 45 -8.05 -6.50 1.57
N GLY A 46 -8.59 -7.71 1.42
CA GLY A 46 -9.90 -8.04 2.00
C GLY A 46 -9.86 -8.06 3.53
N ASP A 47 -10.93 -8.51 4.16
CA ASP A 47 -11.11 -8.53 5.63
C ASP A 47 -10.11 -9.45 6.38
N VAL A 48 -9.24 -10.14 5.65
CA VAL A 48 -8.12 -10.89 6.22
C VAL A 48 -7.10 -9.94 6.83
N ASN A 49 -6.75 -10.19 8.09
CA ASN A 49 -5.83 -9.34 8.84
C ASN A 49 -4.50 -9.20 8.09
N TRP A 50 -4.14 -7.96 7.73
CA TRP A 50 -2.91 -7.61 7.02
C TRP A 50 -1.65 -8.20 7.69
N SER A 51 -1.65 -8.38 9.02
CA SER A 51 -0.55 -9.01 9.75
C SER A 51 -0.25 -10.45 9.32
N VAL A 52 -1.23 -11.16 8.78
CA VAL A 52 -1.06 -12.53 8.26
C VAL A 52 -0.23 -12.52 6.98
N PHE A 53 -0.42 -11.50 6.14
CA PHE A 53 0.28 -11.38 4.86
C PHE A 53 1.75 -10.96 5.03
N VAL A 54 2.05 -10.10 6.01
CA VAL A 54 3.38 -9.48 6.17
C VAL A 54 4.32 -10.20 7.15
N ARG A 55 4.03 -11.46 7.50
CA ARG A 55 4.89 -12.26 8.37
C ARG A 55 6.22 -12.63 7.69
#